data_AF-A0A9X9LA44-F1
#
_entry.id   AF-A0A9X9LA44-F1
#
_cell.length_a   1.000
_cell.length_b   1.000
_cell.length_c   1.000
_cell.angle_alpha   90.00
_cell.angle_beta   90.00
_cell.angle_gamma   90.00
#
_symmetry.space_group_name_H-M   'P 1'
#
loop_
_entity.id
_entity.type
_entity.pdbx_description
1 polymer ?
#
loop_
_entity_poly.entity_id
_entity_poly.type
_entity_poly.pdbx_seq_one_letter_code
_entity_poly.pdbx_strand_id
1 'polypeptide(L)'
;MVATQNQANTVISRIEYVFESMVDCILGSKKELVIQLKFRTDLGKGFPSSDDSTQKLRNIIFPSKNPREAWKFTVLIRILELCHEALTTGILMTKRWRHLLSRTRAV
;
A
#
# COMPACT_ATOMS: atom_id res chain seq x y z
N MET A 1 -5.40 26.73 -1.53
CA MET A 1 -6.07 25.50 -1.05
C MET A 1 -6.44 24.51 -2.16
N VAL A 2 -6.36 24.86 -3.45
CA VAL A 2 -6.77 23.97 -4.57
C VAL A 2 -5.74 22.87 -4.90
N ALA A 3 -4.44 23.12 -4.73
CA ALA A 3 -3.40 22.18 -5.14
C ALA A 3 -3.39 20.85 -4.34
N THR A 4 -3.70 20.90 -3.04
CA THR A 4 -3.75 19.72 -2.16
C THR A 4 -4.96 18.83 -2.44
N GLN A 5 -6.09 19.41 -2.86
CA GLN A 5 -7.27 18.63 -3.24
C GLN A 5 -7.01 17.78 -4.49
N ASN A 6 -6.30 18.35 -5.48
CA ASN A 6 -5.94 17.62 -6.70
C ASN A 6 -4.99 16.45 -6.42
N GLN A 7 -4.07 16.61 -5.46
CA GLN A 7 -3.20 15.51 -5.02
C GLN A 7 -3.99 14.41 -4.31
N ALA A 8 -4.91 14.76 -3.40
CA ALA A 8 -5.75 13.78 -2.70
C ALA A 8 -6.59 12.96 -3.70
N ASN A 9 -7.26 13.63 -4.65
CA ASN A 9 -8.04 12.96 -5.69
C ASN A 9 -7.17 12.03 -6.55
N THR A 10 -5.94 12.47 -6.90
CA THR A 10 -4.99 11.62 -7.66
C THR A 10 -4.59 10.38 -6.88
N VAL A 11 -4.38 10.50 -5.56
CA VAL A 11 -4.05 9.37 -4.70
C VAL A 11 -5.23 8.41 -4.56
N ILE A 12 -6.44 8.94 -4.36
CA ILE A 12 -7.68 8.15 -4.29
C ILE A 12 -7.83 7.31 -5.56
N SER A 13 -7.78 7.93 -6.75
CA SER A 13 -7.91 7.20 -8.02
C SER A 13 -6.83 6.14 -8.20
N ARG A 14 -5.60 6.37 -7.71
CA ARG A 14 -4.55 5.35 -7.73
C ARG A 14 -4.85 4.17 -6.80
N ILE A 15 -5.45 4.41 -5.65
CA ILE A 15 -5.88 3.34 -4.74
C ILE A 15 -7.02 2.53 -5.38
N GLU A 16 -8.02 3.22 -5.94
CA GLU A 16 -9.15 2.58 -6.62
C GLU A 16 -8.70 1.72 -7.80
N TYR A 17 -7.76 2.20 -8.61
CA TYR A 17 -7.16 1.43 -9.69
C TYR A 17 -6.47 0.13 -9.20
N VAL A 18 -5.87 0.15 -8.02
CA VAL A 18 -5.29 -1.06 -7.41
C VAL A 18 -6.38 -2.05 -7.01
N PHE A 19 -7.50 -1.58 -6.46
CA PHE A 19 -8.63 -2.44 -6.11
C PHE A 19 -9.33 -3.02 -7.33
N GLU A 20 -9.53 -2.21 -8.37
CA GLU A 20 -10.07 -2.66 -9.65
C GLU A 20 -9.16 -3.72 -10.28
N SER A 21 -7.85 -3.47 -10.33
CA SER A 21 -6.88 -4.47 -10.81
C SER A 21 -6.89 -5.77 -9.98
N MET A 22 -7.20 -5.70 -8.69
CA MET A 22 -7.34 -6.89 -7.85
C MET A 22 -8.60 -7.67 -8.20
N VAL A 23 -9.72 -6.97 -8.42
CA VAL A 23 -10.99 -7.58 -8.87
C VAL A 23 -10.80 -8.23 -10.25
N ASP A 24 -10.10 -7.57 -11.17
CA ASP A 24 -9.75 -8.12 -12.47
C ASP A 24 -8.96 -9.44 -12.34
N CYS A 25 -8.03 -9.51 -11.38
CA CYS A 25 -7.30 -10.74 -11.10
C CYS A 25 -8.19 -11.86 -10.55
N ILE A 26 -9.21 -11.52 -9.75
CA ILE A 26 -10.15 -12.50 -9.19
C ILE A 26 -11.13 -13.00 -10.27
N LEU A 27 -11.61 -12.11 -11.14
CA LEU A 27 -12.52 -12.43 -12.24
C LEU A 27 -11.80 -13.12 -13.42
N GLY A 28 -10.48 -13.22 -13.39
CA GLY A 28 -9.68 -13.86 -14.42
C GLY A 28 -9.44 -13.01 -15.67
N SER A 29 -9.83 -11.72 -15.66
CA SER A 29 -9.52 -10.78 -16.76
C SER A 29 -8.03 -10.39 -16.78
N LYS A 30 -7.35 -10.44 -15.63
CA LYS A 30 -5.91 -10.18 -15.48
C LYS A 30 -5.21 -11.33 -14.78
N LYS A 31 -4.03 -11.74 -15.28
CA LYS A 31 -3.29 -12.89 -14.70
C LYS A 31 -2.71 -12.59 -13.32
N GLU A 32 -2.12 -11.41 -13.15
CA GLU A 32 -1.49 -11.02 -11.89
C GLU A 32 -1.44 -9.49 -11.73
N LEU A 33 -1.46 -9.05 -10.48
CA LEU A 33 -1.27 -7.69 -10.03
C LEU A 33 0.07 -7.63 -9.28
N VAL A 34 0.97 -6.79 -9.75
CA VAL A 34 2.29 -6.59 -9.14
C VAL A 34 2.37 -5.18 -8.56
N ILE A 35 2.57 -5.09 -7.24
CA ILE A 35 2.79 -3.82 -6.53
C ILE A 35 4.26 -3.75 -6.13
N GLN A 36 4.97 -2.74 -6.66
CA GLN A 36 6.38 -2.52 -6.34
C GLN A 36 6.51 -1.51 -5.20
N LEU A 37 7.17 -1.93 -4.12
CA LEU A 37 7.45 -1.08 -2.97
C LEU A 37 8.93 -0.73 -2.91
N LYS A 38 9.22 0.57 -2.79
CA LYS A 38 10.57 1.08 -2.55
C LYS A 38 10.90 1.02 -1.05
N PHE A 39 12.04 0.44 -0.71
CA PHE A 39 12.59 0.52 0.63
C PHE A 39 13.48 1.74 0.76
N ARG A 40 13.32 2.49 1.86
CA ARG A 40 14.38 3.36 2.33
C ARG A 40 15.34 2.48 3.13
N THR A 41 16.52 2.23 2.58
CA THR A 41 17.65 1.76 3.39
C THR A 41 17.94 2.87 4.39
N ASP A 42 18.02 2.52 5.65
CA ASP A 42 18.39 3.43 6.72
C ASP A 42 19.81 3.94 6.45
N LEU A 43 19.96 5.26 6.44
CA LEU A 43 21.28 5.87 6.61
C LEU A 43 21.74 5.56 8.05
N GLY A 44 22.49 4.48 8.20
CA GLY A 44 22.97 4.02 9.51
C GLY A 44 24.34 3.34 9.42
N LYS A 45 25.40 4.13 9.66
CA LYS A 45 26.80 3.76 9.95
C LYS A 45 27.68 3.23 8.80
N GLY A 46 28.34 4.17 8.14
CA GLY A 46 29.80 4.27 8.12
C GLY A 46 30.58 3.10 7.51
N PHE A 47 30.55 2.95 6.19
CA PHE A 47 31.67 2.38 5.42
C PHE A 47 31.76 3.13 4.09
N PRO A 48 32.93 3.68 3.69
CA PRO A 48 33.12 4.22 2.36
C PRO A 48 33.55 3.06 1.47
N SER A 49 32.64 2.52 0.67
CA SER A 49 33.01 1.63 -0.42
C SER A 49 31.97 1.73 -1.51
N SER A 50 32.36 2.48 -2.53
CA SER A 50 32.06 2.35 -3.95
C SER A 50 30.70 1.80 -4.36
N ASP A 51 29.94 2.71 -4.97
CA ASP A 51 29.12 2.52 -6.16
C ASP A 51 27.85 1.65 -6.06
N ASP A 52 26.80 2.17 -6.69
CA ASP A 52 25.44 1.65 -6.79
C ASP A 52 24.55 1.68 -5.52
N SER A 53 23.85 2.81 -5.35
CA SER A 53 22.69 2.94 -4.47
C SER A 53 21.49 2.13 -5.00
N THR A 54 21.60 0.81 -5.06
CA THR A 54 20.52 -0.08 -5.50
C THR A 54 19.39 -0.06 -4.47
N GLN A 55 18.43 0.85 -4.67
CA GLN A 55 17.18 0.87 -3.92
C GLN A 55 16.53 -0.52 -4.04
N LYS A 56 16.60 -1.33 -2.98
CA LYS A 56 16.05 -2.69 -2.99
C LYS A 56 14.52 -2.62 -3.14
N LEU A 57 14.02 -2.79 -4.36
CA LEU A 57 12.60 -2.92 -4.65
C LEU A 57 12.08 -4.26 -4.13
N ARG A 58 10.88 -4.30 -3.54
CA ARG A 58 10.16 -5.56 -3.34
C ARG A 58 8.85 -5.54 -4.09
N ASN A 59 8.60 -6.64 -4.77
CA ASN A 59 7.36 -6.87 -5.48
C ASN A 59 6.44 -7.67 -4.57
N ILE A 60 5.17 -7.24 -4.50
CA ILE A 60 4.09 -8.01 -3.90
C ILE A 60 3.17 -8.39 -5.06
N ILE A 61 3.02 -9.70 -5.28
CA ILE A 61 2.28 -10.26 -6.41
C ILE A 61 0.98 -10.87 -5.90
N PHE A 62 -0.12 -10.60 -6.60
CA PHE A 62 -1.43 -11.18 -6.37
C PHE A 62 -1.98 -11.77 -7.68
N PRO A 63 -2.57 -12.97 -7.68
CA PRO A 63 -2.66 -13.93 -6.59
C PRO A 63 -1.27 -14.47 -6.19
N SER A 64 -1.02 -14.59 -4.89
CA SER A 64 0.30 -14.98 -4.38
C SER A 64 0.47 -16.50 -4.35
N LYS A 65 1.70 -16.95 -4.62
CA LYS A 65 2.11 -18.37 -4.53
C LYS A 65 2.59 -18.78 -3.13
N ASN A 66 2.81 -17.83 -2.22
CA ASN A 66 3.40 -18.06 -0.90
C ASN A 66 2.51 -17.46 0.21
N PRO A 67 2.18 -18.21 1.28
CA PRO A 67 1.34 -17.69 2.36
C PRO A 67 1.89 -16.42 3.02
N ARG A 68 3.21 -16.28 3.12
CA ARG A 68 3.86 -15.08 3.67
C ARG A 68 3.65 -13.85 2.76
N GLU A 69 3.63 -14.04 1.45
CA GLU A 69 3.35 -12.97 0.50
C GLU A 69 1.86 -12.63 0.44
N ALA A 70 0.98 -13.63 0.52
CA ALA A 70 -0.46 -13.42 0.67
C ALA A 70 -0.79 -12.58 1.91
N TRP A 71 -0.13 -12.85 3.04
CA TRP A 71 -0.27 -12.02 4.25
C TRP A 71 0.18 -10.58 4.01
N LYS A 72 1.35 -10.37 3.38
CA LYS A 72 1.84 -9.02 3.06
C LYS A 72 0.87 -8.26 2.16
N PHE A 73 0.33 -8.92 1.14
CA PHE A 73 -0.68 -8.34 0.25
C PHE A 73 -1.93 -7.96 1.02
N THR A 74 -2.45 -8.85 1.86
CA THR A 74 -3.62 -8.60 2.72
C THR A 74 -3.41 -7.39 3.62
N VAL A 75 -2.26 -7.31 4.29
CA VAL A 75 -1.90 -6.15 5.12
C VAL A 75 -1.83 -4.87 4.30
N LEU A 76 -1.24 -4.92 3.10
CA LEU A 76 -1.14 -3.76 2.22
C LEU A 76 -2.52 -3.26 1.78
N ILE A 77 -3.39 -4.15 1.30
CA ILE A 77 -4.76 -3.80 0.90
C ILE A 77 -5.53 -3.20 2.08
N ARG A 78 -5.39 -3.76 3.28
CA ARG A 78 -6.02 -3.20 4.47
C ARG A 78 -5.55 -1.78 4.80
N ILE A 79 -4.29 -1.46 4.54
CA ILE A 79 -3.76 -0.11 4.71
C ILE A 79 -4.37 0.83 3.66
N LEU A 80 -4.42 0.41 2.40
CA LEU A 80 -4.98 1.21 1.32
C LEU A 80 -6.47 1.49 1.53
N GLU A 81 -7.24 0.54 2.04
CA GLU A 81 -8.67 0.69 2.37
C GLU A 81 -8.86 1.79 3.42
N LEU A 82 -8.11 1.74 4.52
CA LEU A 82 -8.16 2.75 5.58
C LEU A 82 -7.75 4.13 5.06
N CYS A 83 -6.73 4.20 4.19
CA CYS A 83 -6.33 5.45 3.56
C CYS A 83 -7.42 5.99 2.63
N HIS A 84 -8.08 5.14 1.85
CA HIS A 84 -9.17 5.54 0.96
C HIS A 84 -10.36 6.10 1.75
N GLU A 85 -10.79 5.41 2.82
CA GLU A 85 -11.87 5.87 3.71
C GLU A 85 -11.53 7.25 4.33
N ALA A 86 -10.31 7.42 4.85
CA ALA A 86 -9.87 8.68 5.42
C ALA A 86 -9.84 9.83 4.40
N LEU A 87 -9.32 9.56 3.20
CA LEU A 87 -9.18 10.56 2.14
C LEU A 87 -10.54 10.96 1.55
N THR A 88 -11.47 10.02 1.41
CA THR A 88 -12.83 10.29 0.88
C THR A 88 -13.73 11.00 1.87
N THR A 89 -13.60 10.69 3.18
CA THR A 89 -14.36 11.36 4.25
C THR A 89 -13.73 12.65 4.75
N GLY A 90 -12.49 12.94 4.36
CA GLY A 90 -11.72 14.09 4.85
C GLY A 90 -11.29 13.97 6.31
N ILE A 91 -11.31 12.75 6.88
CA ILE A 91 -10.94 12.50 8.28
C ILE A 91 -9.41 12.33 8.39
N LEU A 92 -8.81 13.05 9.35
CA LEU A 92 -7.39 12.89 9.65
C LEU A 92 -7.14 11.62 10.49
N MET A 93 -6.72 10.53 9.85
CA MET A 93 -6.29 9.32 10.55
C MET A 93 -4.86 9.46 11.07
N THR A 94 -4.67 9.24 12.37
CA THR A 94 -3.32 9.15 12.98
C THR A 94 -2.87 7.70 13.09
N LYS A 95 -1.55 7.48 13.22
CA LYS A 95 -0.96 6.14 13.35
C LYS A 95 -1.62 5.30 14.47
N ARG A 96 -2.06 5.93 15.56
CA ARG A 96 -2.70 5.26 16.72
C ARG A 96 -4.15 4.86 16.47
N TRP A 97 -4.82 5.47 15.50
CA TRP A 97 -6.21 5.16 15.16
C TRP A 97 -6.42 3.70 14.76
N ARG A 98 -5.42 3.10 14.12
CA ARG A 98 -5.44 1.67 13.75
C ARG A 98 -5.66 0.75 14.95
N HIS A 99 -5.07 1.06 16.11
CA HIS A 99 -5.21 0.25 17.31
C HIS A 99 -6.62 0.33 17.92
N LEU A 100 -7.32 1.45 17.75
CA LEU A 100 -8.71 1.58 18.17
C LEU A 100 -9.65 0.78 17.27
N LEU A 101 -9.45 0.79 15.95
CA LEU A 101 -10.34 0.09 15.02
C LEU A 101 -10.24 -1.44 15.10
N SER A 102 -9.09 -1.99 15.51
CA SER A 102 -8.96 -3.43 15.81
C SER A 102 -9.77 -3.88 17.04
N ARG A 103 -10.30 -2.95 17.85
CA ARG A 103 -11.19 -3.26 18.98
C ARG A 103 -12.68 -3.16 18.63
N THR A 104 -13.04 -2.42 17.59
CA THR A 104 -14.45 -2.11 17.26
C THR A 104 -15.08 -3.02 16.19
N ARG A 105 -14.32 -3.96 15.60
CA ARG A 105 -14.85 -4.99 14.67
C ARG A 105 -14.83 -6.41 15.26
N ALA A 106 -14.97 -6.52 16.58
CA ALA A 106 -15.30 -7.76 17.26
C ALA A 106 -16.75 -7.67 17.76
N VAL A 107 -17.70 -7.79 16.82
CA VAL A 107 -19.11 -8.10 17.08
C VAL A 107 -19.55 -9.06 15.99
#